data_AF-A0A6V7NJH1-F1
#
_entry.id   AF-A0A6V7NJH1-F1
#
_cell.length_a   1.000
_cell.length_b   1.000
_cell.length_c   1.000
_cell.angle_alpha   90.00
_cell.angle_beta   90.00
_cell.angle_gamma   90.00
#
_symmetry.space_group_name_H-M   'P 1'
#
loop_
_entity.id
_entity.type
_entity.pdbx_description
1 polymer ?
#
loop_
_entity_poly.entity_id
_entity_poly.type
_entity_poly.pdbx_seq_one_letter_code
_entity_poly.pdbx_strand_id
1 'polypeptide(L)'
;MTICFKGGNYATAANFARMLLENSPSEAQAKKARQVLQACGDKKDANQLNYDYRNPFVVCGATFVPIYRGQKDISCPYCGSRFVPAIEGQICTVCELAVVGADASGLLCSPSQSR
;
A
#
# COMPACT_ATOMS: atom_id res chain seq x y z
N MET A 1 -0.28 7.48 -11.42
CA MET A 1 -0.36 7.85 -12.86
C MET A 1 0.82 8.71 -13.33
N THR A 2 0.91 9.99 -12.96
CA THR A 2 1.89 10.94 -13.57
C THR A 2 3.36 10.56 -13.38
N ILE A 3 3.75 10.08 -12.20
CA ILE A 3 5.15 9.66 -11.92
C ILE A 3 5.54 8.49 -12.82
N CYS A 4 4.72 7.43 -12.87
CA CYS A 4 4.96 6.28 -13.74
C CYS A 4 5.03 6.67 -15.22
N PHE A 5 4.16 7.60 -15.67
CA PHE A 5 4.20 8.09 -17.05
C PHE A 5 5.52 8.81 -17.37
N LYS A 6 5.98 9.70 -16.49
CA LYS A 6 7.27 10.39 -16.64
C LYS A 6 8.46 9.42 -16.59
N GLY A 7 8.35 8.36 -15.79
CA GLY A 7 9.37 7.32 -15.65
C GLY A 7 9.37 6.24 -16.76
N GLY A 8 8.58 6.42 -17.84
CA GLY A 8 8.51 5.46 -18.93
C GLY A 8 7.76 4.16 -18.60
N ASN A 9 7.09 4.10 -17.45
CA ASN A 9 6.28 2.95 -17.04
C ASN A 9 4.82 3.15 -17.47
N TYR A 10 4.60 3.00 -18.78
CA TYR A 10 3.34 3.31 -19.45
C TYR A 10 2.21 2.34 -19.13
N ALA A 11 2.48 1.04 -19.02
CA ALA A 11 1.45 0.04 -18.73
C ALA A 11 0.93 0.22 -17.29
N THR A 12 1.84 0.42 -16.34
CA THR A 12 1.50 0.75 -14.95
C THR A 12 0.79 2.11 -14.84
N ALA A 13 1.25 3.13 -15.57
CA ALA A 13 0.59 4.44 -15.60
C ALA A 13 -0.84 4.37 -16.13
N ALA A 14 -1.07 3.57 -17.19
CA ALA A 14 -2.38 3.33 -17.76
C ALA A 14 -3.31 2.63 -16.76
N ASN A 15 -2.80 1.63 -16.02
CA ASN A 15 -3.58 0.96 -14.99
C ASN A 15 -4.10 1.96 -13.93
N PHE A 16 -3.23 2.83 -13.42
CA PHE A 16 -3.63 3.88 -12.48
C PHE A 16 -4.65 4.87 -13.06
N ALA A 17 -4.56 5.18 -14.36
CA ALA A 17 -5.51 6.05 -15.02
C ALA A 17 -6.91 5.40 -15.13
N ARG A 18 -6.99 4.10 -15.40
CA ARG A 18 -8.27 3.35 -15.40
C ARG A 18 -8.89 3.32 -14.01
N MET A 19 -8.11 2.96 -12.99
CA MET A 19 -8.58 2.95 -11.59
C MET A 19 -9.10 4.32 -11.16
N LEU A 20 -8.42 5.41 -11.57
CA LEU A 20 -8.89 6.77 -11.27
C LEU A 20 -10.24 7.05 -11.92
N LEU A 21 -10.45 6.64 -13.18
CA LEU A 21 -11.72 6.83 -13.89
C LEU A 21 -12.86 6.01 -13.30
N GLU A 22 -12.58 4.83 -12.75
CA GLU A 22 -13.55 3.97 -12.06
C GLU A 22 -14.02 4.56 -10.71
N ASN A 23 -13.24 5.45 -10.11
CA ASN A 23 -13.53 6.05 -8.80
C ASN A 23 -14.12 7.47 -8.90
N SER A 24 -14.91 7.75 -9.94
CA SER A 24 -15.68 8.99 -10.13
C SER A 24 -14.87 10.28 -9.85
N PRO A 25 -13.79 10.54 -10.60
CA PRO A 25 -12.94 11.69 -10.37
C PRO A 25 -13.59 12.99 -10.86
N SER A 26 -13.03 14.15 -10.49
CA SER A 26 -13.50 15.42 -11.06
C SER A 26 -13.29 15.48 -12.57
N GLU A 27 -14.04 16.32 -13.28
CA GLU A 27 -13.94 16.41 -14.75
C GLU A 27 -12.52 16.74 -15.23
N ALA A 28 -11.83 17.64 -14.52
CA ALA A 28 -10.43 17.99 -14.80
C ALA A 28 -9.49 16.78 -14.64
N GLN A 29 -9.67 15.99 -13.58
CA GLN A 29 -8.90 14.77 -13.35
C GLN A 29 -9.23 13.68 -14.39
N ALA A 30 -10.50 13.51 -14.73
CA ALA A 30 -10.97 12.57 -15.74
C ALA A 30 -10.37 12.88 -17.12
N LYS A 31 -10.37 14.16 -17.52
CA LYS A 31 -9.76 14.63 -18.77
C LYS A 31 -8.28 14.27 -18.82
N LYS A 32 -7.54 14.54 -17.74
CA LYS A 32 -6.11 14.21 -17.63
C LYS A 32 -5.87 12.69 -17.68
N ALA A 33 -6.69 11.90 -17.01
CA ALA A 33 -6.58 10.44 -17.01
C ALA A 33 -6.80 9.85 -18.42
N ARG A 34 -7.81 10.33 -19.15
CA ARG A 34 -8.07 9.92 -20.54
C ARG A 34 -6.91 10.28 -21.47
N GLN A 35 -6.33 11.48 -21.33
CA GLN A 35 -5.15 11.88 -22.09
C GLN A 35 -3.95 10.97 -21.82
N VAL A 36 -3.70 10.60 -20.56
CA VAL A 36 -2.62 9.67 -20.22
C VAL A 36 -2.88 8.29 -20.81
N LEU A 37 -4.11 7.77 -20.74
CA LEU A 37 -4.47 6.49 -21.36
C LEU A 37 -4.17 6.47 -22.87
N GLN A 38 -4.58 7.52 -23.58
CA GLN A 38 -4.30 7.67 -25.02
C GLN A 38 -2.80 7.74 -25.30
N ALA A 39 -2.04 8.49 -24.49
CA ALA A 39 -0.60 8.65 -24.68
C ALA A 39 0.22 7.38 -24.35
N CYS A 40 -0.27 6.56 -23.41
CA CYS A 40 0.32 5.26 -23.09
C CYS A 40 0.13 4.26 -24.24
N GLY A 41 -1.08 4.13 -24.78
CA GLY A 41 -1.39 3.09 -25.78
C GLY A 41 -0.99 1.69 -25.30
N ASP A 42 -0.34 0.91 -26.18
CA ASP A 42 0.17 -0.44 -25.88
C ASP A 42 1.65 -0.46 -25.42
N LYS A 43 2.20 0.70 -25.04
CA LYS A 43 3.58 0.78 -24.56
C LYS A 43 3.74 -0.01 -23.26
N LYS A 44 4.82 -0.80 -23.18
CA LYS A 44 5.20 -1.54 -21.98
C LYS A 44 5.92 -0.65 -20.98
N ASP A 45 6.07 -1.16 -19.76
CA ASP A 45 6.90 -0.50 -18.75
C ASP A 45 8.38 -0.64 -19.10
N ALA A 46 9.12 0.47 -19.00
CA ALA A 46 10.55 0.50 -19.26
C ALA A 46 11.38 -0.13 -18.12
N ASN A 47 10.90 -0.02 -16.88
CA ASN A 47 11.62 -0.47 -15.68
C ASN A 47 10.78 -1.48 -14.89
N GLN A 48 11.44 -2.51 -14.35
CA GLN A 48 10.80 -3.42 -13.42
C GLN A 48 10.62 -2.75 -12.05
N LEU A 49 9.38 -2.67 -11.59
CA LEU A 49 9.03 -2.15 -10.26
C LEU A 49 8.80 -3.31 -9.30
N ASN A 50 9.13 -3.12 -8.02
CA ASN A 50 8.63 -3.97 -6.93
C ASN A 50 7.17 -3.59 -6.62
N TYR A 51 6.29 -3.79 -7.61
CA TYR A 51 4.88 -3.47 -7.54
C TYR A 51 4.09 -4.40 -8.47
N ASP A 52 3.32 -5.30 -7.86
CA ASP A 52 2.28 -6.08 -8.52
C ASP A 52 0.92 -5.69 -7.97
N TYR A 53 0.08 -5.12 -8.84
CA TYR A 53 -1.28 -4.69 -8.48
C TYR A 53 -2.27 -5.85 -8.41
N ARG A 54 -1.92 -7.03 -8.94
CA ARG A 54 -2.78 -8.23 -8.94
C ARG A 54 -2.55 -9.09 -7.72
N ASN A 55 -1.41 -8.92 -7.04
CA ASN A 55 -1.09 -9.64 -5.82
C ASN A 55 -1.38 -8.75 -4.60
N PRO A 56 -2.36 -9.10 -3.74
CA PRO A 56 -2.64 -8.33 -2.53
C PRO A 56 -1.41 -8.19 -1.64
N PHE A 57 -1.21 -6.99 -1.12
CA PHE A 57 -0.09 -6.70 -0.22
C PHE A 57 -0.51 -5.68 0.85
N VAL A 58 0.27 -5.63 1.92
CA VAL A 58 0.25 -4.57 2.93
C VAL A 58 1.55 -3.79 2.87
N VAL A 59 1.55 -2.52 3.24
CA VAL A 59 2.78 -1.71 3.26
C VAL A 59 3.44 -1.86 4.62
N CYS A 60 4.74 -2.19 4.63
CA CYS A 60 5.52 -2.21 5.86
C CYS A 60 5.56 -0.82 6.51
N GLY A 61 5.14 -0.71 7.77
CA GLY A 61 5.06 0.58 8.49
C GLY A 61 6.39 1.30 8.74
N ALA A 62 7.54 0.63 8.51
CA ALA A 62 8.87 1.19 8.72
C ALA A 62 9.69 1.34 7.43
N THR A 63 9.64 0.36 6.52
CA THR A 63 10.49 0.33 5.32
C THR A 63 9.77 0.80 4.05
N PHE A 64 8.44 0.95 4.10
CA PHE A 64 7.59 1.28 2.95
C PHE A 64 7.68 0.30 1.76
N VAL A 65 8.21 -0.90 2.00
CA VAL A 65 8.23 -2.00 1.04
C VAL A 65 6.90 -2.76 1.11
N PRO A 66 6.35 -3.22 -0.04
CA PRO A 66 5.17 -4.09 -0.04
C PRO A 66 5.50 -5.46 0.57
N ILE A 67 4.64 -5.93 1.47
CA ILE A 67 4.64 -7.29 2.00
C ILE A 67 3.49 -8.05 1.32
N TYR A 68 3.85 -8.91 0.38
CA TYR A 68 2.89 -9.64 -0.44
C TYR A 68 2.25 -10.79 0.33
N ARG A 69 1.03 -11.16 -0.06
CA ARG A 69 0.31 -12.29 0.51
C ARG A 69 1.18 -13.56 0.46
N GLY A 70 1.31 -14.22 1.61
CA GLY A 70 2.14 -15.43 1.78
C GLY A 70 3.56 -15.15 2.27
N GLN A 71 4.02 -13.89 2.27
CA GLN A 71 5.25 -13.52 2.96
C GLN A 71 5.02 -13.45 4.48
N LYS A 72 6.09 -13.64 5.25
CA LYS A 72 6.06 -13.45 6.70
C LYS A 72 5.95 -11.97 7.03
N ASP A 73 5.03 -11.64 7.91
CA ASP A 73 4.83 -10.31 8.45
C ASP A 73 4.55 -10.36 9.96
N ILE A 74 4.79 -9.25 10.63
CA ILE A 74 4.55 -9.09 12.07
C ILE A 74 3.64 -7.89 12.28
N SER A 75 2.65 -8.02 13.15
CA SER A 75 1.72 -6.94 13.46
C SER A 75 2.10 -6.18 14.73
N CYS A 76 1.86 -4.87 14.74
CA CYS A 76 1.75 -4.11 15.97
C CYS A 76 0.49 -4.56 16.75
N PRO A 77 0.61 -4.96 18.03
CA PRO A 77 -0.54 -5.46 18.80
C PRO A 77 -1.57 -4.38 19.13
N TYR A 78 -1.21 -3.09 19.00
CA TYR A 78 -2.10 -1.97 19.30
C TYR A 78 -2.85 -1.46 18.05
N CYS A 79 -2.12 -0.96 17.04
CA CYS A 79 -2.73 -0.34 15.86
C CYS A 79 -2.89 -1.28 14.65
N GLY A 80 -2.39 -2.52 14.74
CA GLY A 80 -2.54 -3.53 13.68
C GLY A 80 -1.69 -3.30 12.41
N SER A 81 -0.82 -2.29 12.39
CA SER A 81 0.11 -2.07 11.27
C SER A 81 1.04 -3.28 11.09
N ARG A 82 1.41 -3.57 9.85
CA ARG A 82 2.24 -4.73 9.48
C ARG A 82 3.67 -4.32 9.19
N PHE A 83 4.61 -5.19 9.53
CA PHE A 83 6.03 -4.96 9.40
C PHE A 83 6.73 -6.21 8.85
N VAL A 84 7.88 -5.99 8.23
CA VAL A 84 8.80 -7.08 7.88
C VAL A 84 9.43 -7.63 9.16
N PRO A 85 9.81 -8.92 9.21
CA PRO A 85 10.32 -9.55 10.44
C PRO A 85 11.54 -8.87 11.07
N ALA A 86 12.34 -8.15 10.28
CA ALA A 86 13.51 -7.41 10.77
C ALA A 86 13.17 -6.26 11.75
N ILE A 87 11.90 -5.87 11.87
CA ILE A 87 11.42 -4.78 12.75
C ILE A 87 10.85 -5.33 14.08
N GLU A 88 10.80 -6.64 14.27
CA GLU A 88 10.34 -7.26 15.51
C GLU A 88 11.09 -6.71 16.73
N GLY A 89 10.37 -6.46 17.82
CA GLY A 89 10.96 -5.94 19.06
C GLY A 89 11.26 -4.44 19.05
N GLN A 90 11.08 -3.74 17.93
CA GLN A 90 11.22 -2.28 17.87
C GLN A 90 9.90 -1.57 18.22
N ILE A 91 10.00 -0.28 18.60
CA ILE A 91 8.81 0.57 18.77
C ILE A 91 8.14 0.77 17.42
N CYS A 92 6.83 0.54 17.37
CA CYS A 92 6.04 0.72 16.16
C CYS A 92 6.11 2.17 15.67
N THR A 93 6.63 2.39 14.47
CA THR A 93 6.75 3.71 13.83
C THR A 93 5.43 4.35 13.40
N VAL A 94 4.32 3.61 13.52
CA VAL A 94 2.98 4.11 13.14
C VAL A 94 2.24 4.67 14.35
N CYS A 95 2.21 3.92 15.46
CA CYS A 95 1.54 4.37 16.69
C CYS A 95 2.48 5.01 17.71
N GLU A 96 3.79 4.79 17.58
CA GLU A 96 4.84 5.28 18.48
C GLU A 96 4.68 4.85 19.94
N LEU A 97 3.91 3.78 20.20
CA LEU A 97 3.53 3.34 21.54
C LEU A 97 3.92 1.88 21.81
N ALA A 98 3.42 0.95 21.00
CA ALA A 98 3.60 -0.48 21.22
C ALA A 98 4.86 -1.04 20.55
N VAL A 99 5.37 -2.13 21.11
CA VAL A 99 6.47 -2.91 20.52
C VAL A 99 5.92 -3.84 19.44
N VAL A 100 6.52 -3.84 18.26
CA VAL A 100 6.11 -4.68 17.12
C VAL A 100 6.32 -6.14 17.45
N GLY A 101 5.27 -6.96 17.30
CA GLY A 101 5.31 -8.39 17.60
C GLY A 101 5.20 -8.77 19.09
N ALA A 102 5.03 -7.80 19.98
CA ALA A 102 4.83 -8.10 21.39
C ALA A 102 3.47 -8.76 21.66
N ASP A 103 3.43 -9.66 22.63
CA ASP A 103 2.19 -10.24 23.13
C ASP A 103 1.34 -9.18 23.84
N ALA A 104 0.04 -9.17 23.56
CA ALA A 104 -0.93 -8.30 24.21
C ALA A 104 -2.26 -9.02 24.42
N SER A 105 -2.99 -8.62 25.47
CA SER A 105 -4.35 -9.11 25.75
C SER A 105 -5.41 -8.61 24.76
N GLY A 106 -5.05 -7.70 23.86
CA GLY A 106 -5.95 -6.97 22.98
C GLY A 106 -6.47 -5.66 23.60
N LEU A 107 -7.24 -4.90 22.82
CA LEU A 107 -7.82 -3.63 23.27
C LEU A 107 -8.90 -3.85 24.34
N LEU A 108 -8.71 -3.29 25.52
CA LEU A 108 -9.71 -3.28 26.61
C LEU A 108 -10.28 -1.86 26.74
N CYS A 109 -11.52 -1.67 26.31
CA CYS A 109 -12.22 -0.38 26.32
C CYS A 109 -13.64 -0.43 26.90
N SER A 110 -14.11 -1.61 27.33
CA SER A 110 -15.45 -1.79 27.91
C SER A 110 -15.40 -2.75 29.12
N PRO A 111 -16.19 -2.49 30.17
CA PRO A 111 -16.39 -3.44 31.26
C PRO A 111 -16.92 -4.81 30.81
N SER A 112 -17.56 -4.91 29.63
CA SER A 112 -17.98 -6.20 29.07
C SER A 112 -16.82 -7.13 28.70
N GLN A 113 -15.59 -6.59 28.62
CA GLN A 113 -14.38 -7.34 28.30
C GLN A 113 -13.64 -7.83 29.55
N SER A 114 -13.96 -7.31 30.74
CA SER A 114 -13.52 -7.88 32.02
C SER A 114 -14.46 -9.01 32.41
N ARG A 115 -13.90 -10.22 32.58
CA ARG A 115 -14.61 -11.35 33.22
C ARG A 115 -14.54 -11.24 34.73
#